data_AF-A0A951E512-F1
#
_entry.id   AF-A0A951E512-F1
#
_cell.length_a   1.000
_cell.length_b   1.000
_cell.length_c   1.000
_cell.angle_alpha   90.00
_cell.angle_beta   90.00
_cell.angle_gamma   90.00
#
_symmetry.space_group_name_H-M   'P 1'
#
loop_
_entity.id
_entity.type
_entity.pdbx_description
1 polymer ?
#
loop_
_entity_poly.entity_id
_entity_poly.type
_entity_poly.pdbx_seq_one_letter_code
_entity_poly.pdbx_strand_id
1 'polypeptide(L)'
;MASLFVSAAMVFTTTAAPVILGHATVSAAAATLAAPVKVTVQVSGAVRGPTAGFAEIKTNARCPPGSLISGGGINQSIGTDMSSNGNHVNGAGPSADGNSEFLGASGAVAKDVAHWLAVGGSGAVVNSSFSTTSFALCLASSVITHTQVVMTTMAGPAKALTPAVAVASCPANTVLLGGGARTTPASAGSLKPVASYPTFHNAAHDFGNKPAADREINPDSWAAVGLNGGGTGTAPNTTYAYAICSQPGADTSGVTVTVHSHEVSGPTTSTTSQQVITTCSPPDGTLISGGAAISGGNLTTKGFTAPGSQGDHLNGSFPSNTSGAPAGNGTTTATSWTAVSHTGGVDSPQTFSEAWALCARTNSASAPNAGPPPAANPGIPHVPGSTTAPGSPTGPGSATIPGLPPISGSSPGSTTSSAPPSGMPAAMATLTIIEVPVPLNLGGIAIPIAQVTPTDAAGTVQSQDGTTSIGGPVPVVAGTAIGPVYVLHTGSHSLTTTFTPTNAANVQPLTSNTVTFTF
;
A
#
# COMPACT_ATOMS: atom_id res chain seq x y z
N MET A 1 60.00 -6.86 56.03
CA MET A 1 60.35 -5.50 55.56
C MET A 1 61.14 -5.63 54.27
N ALA A 2 60.65 -4.97 53.21
CA ALA A 2 61.25 -4.68 51.90
C ALA A 2 62.11 -5.76 51.20
N SER A 3 61.57 -6.32 50.11
CA SER A 3 62.34 -6.99 49.05
C SER A 3 62.18 -6.22 47.74
N LEU A 4 63.31 -5.84 47.14
CA LEU A 4 63.45 -5.31 45.78
C LEU A 4 64.86 -5.68 45.30
N PHE A 5 65.03 -6.36 44.16
CA PHE A 5 66.21 -6.40 43.27
C PHE A 5 65.84 -7.31 42.07
N VAL A 6 65.47 -6.76 40.91
CA VAL A 6 66.29 -6.42 39.72
C VAL A 6 67.05 -7.64 39.15
N SER A 7 66.64 -8.08 37.95
CA SER A 7 67.31 -9.10 37.14
C SER A 7 68.07 -8.49 35.96
N ALA A 8 69.16 -9.18 35.61
CA ALA A 8 70.22 -8.80 34.70
C ALA A 8 69.86 -8.82 33.20
N ALA A 9 70.64 -8.05 32.43
CA ALA A 9 70.65 -7.98 30.98
C ALA A 9 71.52 -9.09 30.36
N MET A 10 71.18 -9.53 29.14
CA MET A 10 72.15 -10.09 28.20
C MET A 10 71.81 -9.71 26.75
N VAL A 11 72.86 -9.37 26.02
CA VAL A 11 72.93 -8.67 24.73
C VAL A 11 72.90 -9.65 23.56
N PHE A 12 72.30 -9.26 22.42
CA PHE A 12 72.68 -9.79 21.10
C PHE A 12 72.82 -8.67 20.06
N THR A 13 73.86 -8.84 19.25
CA THR A 13 74.50 -7.88 18.35
C THR A 13 73.81 -7.68 17.00
N THR A 14 74.13 -6.53 16.41
CA THR A 14 73.61 -5.86 15.20
C THR A 14 73.81 -6.59 13.87
N THR A 15 72.84 -6.44 12.94
CA THR A 15 73.11 -6.11 11.53
C THR A 15 72.03 -5.15 11.01
N ALA A 16 72.45 -4.01 10.46
CA ALA A 16 71.59 -2.95 9.95
C ALA A 16 71.46 -3.05 8.43
N ALA A 17 70.23 -3.05 7.92
CA ALA A 17 69.89 -2.76 6.54
C ALA A 17 69.02 -1.50 6.51
N PRO A 18 69.27 -0.51 5.65
CA PRO A 18 68.45 0.70 5.60
C PRO A 18 67.12 0.38 4.92
N VAL A 19 66.03 0.37 5.70
CA VAL A 19 64.68 0.43 5.15
C VAL A 19 64.36 1.90 4.89
N ILE A 20 64.23 2.26 3.61
CA ILE A 20 63.71 3.56 3.20
C ILE A 20 62.23 3.60 3.61
N LEU A 21 61.93 4.33 4.70
CA LEU A 21 60.56 4.60 5.13
C LEU A 21 59.95 5.65 4.19
N GLY A 22 59.36 5.18 3.09
CA GLY A 22 58.45 5.99 2.29
C GLY A 22 57.27 6.38 3.17
N HIS A 23 57.15 7.68 3.47
CA HIS A 23 55.98 8.22 4.14
C HIS A 23 54.80 8.19 3.16
N ALA A 24 54.09 7.06 3.10
CA ALA A 24 52.77 7.01 2.51
C ALA A 24 51.81 7.70 3.49
N THR A 25 51.46 8.95 3.20
CA THR A 25 50.29 9.59 3.79
C THR A 25 49.05 8.88 3.27
N VAL A 26 48.63 7.82 3.96
CA VAL A 26 47.30 7.24 3.75
C VAL A 26 46.30 8.30 4.22
N SER A 27 45.76 9.08 3.28
CA SER A 27 44.51 9.79 3.53
C SER A 27 43.45 8.72 3.75
N ALA A 28 43.20 8.38 5.02
CA ALA A 28 42.01 7.65 5.40
C ALA A 28 40.82 8.55 5.06
N ALA A 29 40.29 8.41 3.86
CA ALA A 29 38.92 8.82 3.59
C ALA A 29 38.09 8.04 4.61
N ALA A 30 37.59 8.73 5.63
CA ALA A 30 36.61 8.15 6.53
C ALA A 30 35.42 7.76 5.66
N ALA A 31 35.32 6.48 5.31
CA ALA A 31 34.09 5.92 4.80
C ALA A 31 33.07 6.18 5.90
N THR A 32 32.20 7.16 5.70
CA THR A 32 31.03 7.39 6.54
C THR A 32 30.17 6.14 6.39
N LEU A 33 30.38 5.16 7.28
CA LEU A 33 29.49 4.03 7.46
C LEU A 33 28.08 4.62 7.61
N ALA A 34 27.18 4.31 6.67
CA ALA A 34 25.78 4.68 6.81
C ALA A 34 25.29 4.12 8.15
N ALA A 35 24.90 5.00 9.06
CA ALA A 35 24.45 4.57 10.37
C ALA A 35 23.20 3.68 10.18
N PRO A 36 23.11 2.53 10.88
CA PRO A 36 21.98 1.64 10.72
C PRO A 36 20.69 2.36 11.11
N VAL A 37 19.61 2.04 10.42
CA VAL A 37 18.25 2.39 10.86
C VAL A 37 18.05 1.90 12.30
N LYS A 38 17.64 2.79 13.20
CA LYS A 38 17.31 2.46 14.59
C LYS A 38 15.86 2.79 14.85
N VAL A 39 15.19 1.93 15.61
CA VAL A 39 13.82 2.15 16.06
C VAL A 39 13.74 2.00 17.57
N THR A 40 13.04 2.93 18.19
CA THR A 40 12.59 2.83 19.58
C THR A 40 11.06 2.80 19.59
N VAL A 41 10.46 1.84 20.28
CA VAL A 41 9.00 1.78 20.45
C VAL A 41 8.60 2.66 21.62
N GLN A 42 7.72 3.63 21.38
CA GLN A 42 7.05 4.41 22.42
C GLN A 42 5.64 3.88 22.61
N VAL A 43 5.19 3.77 23.86
CA VAL A 43 3.91 3.13 24.21
C VAL A 43 3.12 4.07 25.11
N SER A 44 1.83 4.25 24.80
CA SER A 44 0.92 5.02 25.66
C SER A 44 0.54 4.24 26.91
N GLY A 45 0.01 4.92 27.93
CA GLY A 45 -0.81 4.23 28.93
C GLY A 45 -2.06 3.62 28.27
N ALA A 46 -2.56 2.51 28.83
CA ALA A 46 -3.83 1.94 28.42
C ALA A 46 -4.98 2.87 28.84
N VAL A 47 -5.82 3.27 27.88
CA VAL A 47 -6.98 4.14 28.12
C VAL A 47 -8.23 3.28 28.09
N ARG A 48 -9.04 3.35 29.16
CA ARG A 48 -10.31 2.59 29.28
C ARG A 48 -11.43 3.21 28.45
N GLY A 49 -12.40 2.37 28.13
CA GLY A 49 -13.63 2.75 27.43
C GLY A 49 -13.61 2.26 25.98
N PRO A 50 -14.67 2.54 25.20
CA PRO A 50 -15.77 3.47 25.49
C PRO A 50 -16.73 3.05 26.60
N THR A 51 -17.40 4.03 27.20
CA THR A 51 -18.42 3.84 28.24
C THR A 51 -19.85 3.77 27.68
N ALA A 52 -20.01 3.90 26.36
CA ALA A 52 -21.27 3.77 25.65
C ALA A 52 -21.11 2.82 24.45
N GLY A 53 -22.21 2.25 23.97
CA GLY A 53 -22.19 1.46 22.74
C GLY A 53 -22.04 2.34 21.51
N PHE A 54 -21.48 1.79 20.43
CA PHE A 54 -21.26 2.49 19.16
C PHE A 54 -20.45 3.79 19.32
N ALA A 55 -19.48 3.75 20.22
CA ALA A 55 -18.62 4.86 20.56
C ALA A 55 -17.16 4.49 20.33
N GLU A 56 -16.27 5.48 20.51
CA GLU A 56 -14.84 5.26 20.43
C GLU A 56 -14.08 6.03 21.51
N ILE A 57 -12.88 5.55 21.83
CA ILE A 57 -11.90 6.27 22.62
C ILE A 57 -10.61 6.41 21.82
N LYS A 58 -9.83 7.43 22.15
CA LYS A 58 -8.55 7.74 21.51
C LYS A 58 -7.44 7.77 22.53
N THR A 59 -6.28 7.28 22.14
CA THR A 59 -5.03 7.44 22.86
C THR A 59 -3.90 7.64 21.85
N ASN A 60 -2.77 8.19 22.28
CA ASN A 60 -1.62 8.37 21.40
C ASN A 60 -0.30 8.01 22.08
N ALA A 61 0.63 7.53 21.27
CA ALA A 61 2.03 7.40 21.60
C ALA A 61 2.82 8.46 20.81
N ARG A 62 3.86 9.03 21.43
CA ARG A 62 4.63 10.12 20.85
C ARG A 62 6.10 9.78 20.77
N CYS A 63 6.71 10.02 19.62
CA CYS A 63 8.15 9.95 19.46
C CYS A 63 8.87 11.13 20.12
N PRO A 64 10.01 10.89 20.77
CA PRO A 64 10.79 11.96 21.37
C PRO A 64 11.29 12.94 20.29
N PRO A 65 11.53 14.21 20.65
CA PRO A 65 12.12 15.18 19.73
C PRO A 65 13.38 14.65 19.05
N GLY A 66 13.50 14.88 17.74
CA GLY A 66 14.63 14.39 16.94
C GLY A 66 14.49 12.97 16.41
N SER A 67 13.35 12.30 16.64
CA SER A 67 12.98 11.04 15.97
C SER A 67 11.67 11.18 15.21
N LEU A 68 11.51 10.37 14.16
CA LEU A 68 10.39 10.43 13.23
C LEU A 68 9.48 9.22 13.43
N ILE A 69 8.19 9.34 13.14
CA ILE A 69 7.34 8.15 12.98
C ILE A 69 7.67 7.46 11.66
N SER A 70 7.98 6.16 11.72
CA SER A 70 7.94 5.25 10.56
C SER A 70 6.62 4.47 10.48
N GLY A 71 5.95 4.31 11.62
CA GLY A 71 4.67 3.64 11.75
C GLY A 71 4.22 3.59 13.22
N GLY A 72 3.21 2.78 13.49
CA GLY A 72 2.73 2.56 14.85
C GLY A 72 1.64 1.51 14.89
N GLY A 73 1.21 1.18 16.10
CA GLY A 73 0.31 0.08 16.36
C GLY A 73 -0.77 0.40 17.38
N ILE A 74 -1.67 -0.56 17.55
CA ILE A 74 -2.76 -0.55 18.51
C ILE A 74 -2.85 -1.93 19.15
N ASN A 75 -3.08 -1.99 20.46
CA ASN A 75 -3.46 -3.21 21.16
C ASN A 75 -4.64 -2.94 22.07
N GLN A 76 -5.54 -3.91 22.20
CA GLN A 76 -6.72 -3.81 23.02
C GLN A 76 -6.81 -4.94 24.04
N SER A 77 -7.14 -4.62 25.28
CA SER A 77 -7.72 -5.60 26.19
C SER A 77 -9.22 -5.57 25.98
N ILE A 78 -9.85 -6.67 25.60
CA ILE A 78 -11.25 -6.68 25.14
C ILE A 78 -12.24 -7.36 26.10
N GLY A 79 -11.74 -8.04 27.12
CA GLY A 79 -12.52 -8.96 27.97
C GLY A 79 -12.62 -10.37 27.38
N THR A 80 -13.13 -11.32 28.15
CA THR A 80 -13.19 -12.75 27.78
C THR A 80 -14.60 -13.30 27.67
N ASP A 81 -15.61 -12.49 27.99
CA ASP A 81 -17.02 -12.88 27.93
C ASP A 81 -17.67 -12.32 26.65
N MET A 82 -18.95 -12.65 26.42
CA MET A 82 -19.67 -12.24 25.22
C MET A 82 -19.79 -10.71 25.02
N SER A 83 -19.56 -9.89 26.06
CA SER A 83 -19.53 -8.43 25.91
C SER A 83 -18.26 -7.94 25.20
N SER A 84 -17.26 -8.79 25.00
CA SER A 84 -16.07 -8.49 24.17
C SER A 84 -16.37 -8.52 22.67
N ASN A 85 -17.45 -9.19 22.24
CA ASN A 85 -17.77 -9.44 20.83
C ASN A 85 -17.94 -8.20 19.96
N GLY A 86 -18.21 -7.05 20.59
CA GLY A 86 -18.31 -5.77 19.93
C GLY A 86 -17.06 -4.89 20.04
N ASN A 87 -16.04 -5.26 20.80
CA ASN A 87 -14.87 -4.41 20.99
C ASN A 87 -13.91 -4.58 19.81
N HIS A 88 -13.52 -3.50 19.15
CA HIS A 88 -12.72 -3.58 17.93
C HIS A 88 -11.81 -2.37 17.74
N VAL A 89 -10.83 -2.52 16.85
CA VAL A 89 -10.05 -1.41 16.33
C VAL A 89 -10.94 -0.57 15.41
N ASN A 90 -11.00 0.74 15.66
CA ASN A 90 -11.63 1.72 14.76
C ASN A 90 -10.60 2.39 13.85
N GLY A 91 -9.35 2.42 14.27
CA GLY A 91 -8.22 2.86 13.47
C GLY A 91 -6.93 3.00 14.26
N ALA A 92 -5.84 3.05 13.52
CA ALA A 92 -4.52 3.41 14.02
C ALA A 92 -3.78 4.15 12.91
N GLY A 93 -3.22 5.32 13.21
CA GLY A 93 -2.65 6.17 12.18
C GLY A 93 -1.88 7.39 12.71
N PRO A 94 -1.20 8.13 11.82
CA PRO A 94 -0.42 9.29 12.19
C PRO A 94 -1.28 10.45 12.68
N SER A 95 -0.70 11.30 13.51
CA SER A 95 -1.29 12.54 14.00
C SER A 95 -0.23 13.62 14.15
N ALA A 96 -0.62 14.87 13.90
CA ALA A 96 0.27 16.02 14.08
C ALA A 96 0.56 16.33 15.56
N ASP A 97 -0.44 16.13 16.43
CA ASP A 97 -0.45 16.60 17.82
C ASP A 97 -0.91 15.53 18.84
N GLY A 98 -1.28 14.34 18.36
CA GLY A 98 -1.79 13.25 19.19
C GLY A 98 -3.29 13.34 19.51
N ASN A 99 -4.01 14.28 18.90
CA ASN A 99 -5.46 14.47 19.06
C ASN A 99 -6.19 14.56 17.71
N SER A 100 -5.60 15.29 16.77
CA SER A 100 -6.15 15.57 15.44
C SER A 100 -5.98 14.37 14.51
N GLU A 101 -7.04 14.03 13.79
CA GLU A 101 -7.05 12.97 12.77
C GLU A 101 -6.94 13.57 11.36
N PHE A 102 -6.31 12.84 10.45
CA PHE A 102 -6.32 13.18 9.02
C PHE A 102 -7.51 12.49 8.33
N LEU A 103 -8.62 13.21 8.16
CA LEU A 103 -9.89 12.70 7.59
C LEU A 103 -10.36 13.47 6.34
N GLY A 104 -9.48 14.30 5.77
CA GLY A 104 -9.80 15.21 4.66
C GLY A 104 -9.72 14.57 3.27
N ALA A 105 -9.24 15.34 2.29
CA ALA A 105 -9.02 14.87 0.92
C ALA A 105 -7.71 14.08 0.78
N SER A 106 -7.67 13.19 -0.22
CA SER A 106 -6.48 12.41 -0.56
C SER A 106 -5.29 13.28 -0.97
N GLY A 107 -4.07 12.81 -0.69
CA GLY A 107 -2.82 13.48 -1.02
C GLY A 107 -1.84 13.52 0.14
N ALA A 108 -0.78 14.32 0.01
CA ALA A 108 0.14 14.58 1.09
C ALA A 108 -0.50 15.50 2.14
N VAL A 109 -0.64 15.02 3.38
CA VAL A 109 -1.41 15.72 4.45
C VAL A 109 -0.54 16.25 5.58
N ALA A 110 0.65 15.69 5.78
CA ALA A 110 1.57 16.14 6.83
C ALA A 110 3.01 15.74 6.53
N LYS A 111 3.94 16.33 7.28
CA LYS A 111 5.36 15.98 7.31
C LYS A 111 5.83 15.84 8.74
N ASP A 112 6.83 14.99 8.97
CA ASP A 112 7.55 14.85 10.23
C ASP A 112 6.63 14.72 11.46
N VAL A 113 5.54 13.97 11.31
CA VAL A 113 4.61 13.70 12.40
C VAL A 113 5.30 12.92 13.51
N ALA A 114 4.99 13.25 14.75
CA ALA A 114 5.58 12.62 15.93
C ALA A 114 4.60 11.76 16.73
N HIS A 115 3.30 11.80 16.41
CA HIS A 115 2.27 11.10 17.18
C HIS A 115 1.60 10.00 16.37
N TRP A 116 1.33 8.88 17.04
CA TRP A 116 0.50 7.80 16.52
C TRP A 116 -0.78 7.67 17.34
N LEU A 117 -1.91 7.91 16.70
CA LEU A 117 -3.23 7.74 17.27
C LEU A 117 -3.64 6.26 17.20
N ALA A 118 -4.22 5.77 18.28
CA ALA A 118 -4.93 4.50 18.36
C ALA A 118 -6.37 4.78 18.78
N VAL A 119 -7.32 4.27 18.00
CA VAL A 119 -8.76 4.48 18.18
C VAL A 119 -9.43 3.14 18.40
N GLY A 120 -9.97 2.94 19.61
CA GLY A 120 -10.71 1.74 19.97
C GLY A 120 -12.21 2.00 19.98
N GLY A 121 -12.99 1.09 19.40
CA GLY A 121 -14.43 1.16 19.28
C GLY A 121 -15.16 0.08 20.08
N SER A 122 -16.39 0.39 20.48
CA SER A 122 -17.35 -0.56 21.04
C SER A 122 -18.51 -0.79 20.08
N GLY A 123 -19.03 -2.02 20.06
CA GLY A 123 -20.30 -2.36 19.45
C GLY A 123 -21.47 -1.91 20.32
N ALA A 124 -22.62 -2.57 20.21
CA ALA A 124 -23.80 -2.22 21.00
C ALA A 124 -23.62 -2.41 22.52
N VAL A 125 -22.71 -3.31 22.90
CA VAL A 125 -22.43 -3.69 24.29
C VAL A 125 -21.04 -3.15 24.68
N VAL A 126 -20.92 -2.67 25.92
CA VAL A 126 -19.65 -2.19 26.50
C VAL A 126 -19.07 -3.24 27.45
N ASN A 127 -17.75 -3.28 27.58
CA ASN A 127 -17.02 -4.13 28.52
C ASN A 127 -16.12 -3.28 29.42
N SER A 128 -16.17 -3.50 30.74
CA SER A 128 -15.40 -2.71 31.72
C SER A 128 -13.88 -2.97 31.67
N SER A 129 -13.47 -4.09 31.09
CA SER A 129 -12.07 -4.43 30.81
C SER A 129 -11.56 -3.79 29.52
N PHE A 130 -12.46 -3.21 28.71
CA PHE A 130 -12.05 -2.65 27.42
C PHE A 130 -11.10 -1.48 27.60
N SER A 131 -9.92 -1.60 26.98
CA SER A 131 -8.92 -0.54 26.95
C SER A 131 -8.09 -0.61 25.69
N THR A 132 -7.58 0.54 25.26
CA THR A 132 -6.72 0.67 24.07
C THR A 132 -5.36 1.26 24.45
N THR A 133 -4.32 0.72 23.85
CA THR A 133 -2.92 1.17 23.95
C THR A 133 -2.40 1.52 22.57
N SER A 134 -1.74 2.67 22.43
CA SER A 134 -1.06 3.09 21.20
C SER A 134 0.43 2.77 21.26
N PHE A 135 1.02 2.46 20.11
CA PHE A 135 2.44 2.24 19.89
C PHE A 135 2.93 3.17 18.78
N ALA A 136 4.07 3.82 18.96
CA ALA A 136 4.76 4.58 17.91
C ALA A 136 6.14 3.96 17.66
N LEU A 137 6.48 3.70 16.40
CA LEU A 137 7.81 3.26 16.00
C LEU A 137 8.62 4.50 15.63
N CYS A 138 9.55 4.85 16.52
CA CYS A 138 10.33 6.07 16.44
C CYS A 138 11.66 5.79 15.76
N LEU A 139 11.72 6.16 14.49
CA LEU A 139 12.84 6.01 13.59
C LEU A 139 13.92 7.08 13.87
N ALA A 140 15.16 6.62 13.95
CA ALA A 140 16.35 7.45 13.88
C ALA A 140 17.28 6.92 12.79
N SER A 141 17.60 7.76 11.82
CA SER A 141 18.45 7.42 10.67
C SER A 141 19.18 8.65 10.15
N SER A 142 20.38 8.47 9.60
CA SER A 142 21.10 9.52 8.86
C SER A 142 20.68 9.62 7.40
N VAL A 143 19.94 8.62 6.87
CA VAL A 143 19.47 8.56 5.48
C VAL A 143 18.00 8.99 5.40
N ILE A 144 17.18 8.52 6.33
CA ILE A 144 15.77 8.92 6.46
C ILE A 144 15.68 10.02 7.52
N THR A 145 15.85 11.26 7.10
CA THR A 145 15.88 12.44 7.99
C THR A 145 14.54 13.18 8.06
N HIS A 146 13.61 12.88 7.15
CA HIS A 146 12.27 13.44 7.10
C HIS A 146 11.26 12.41 6.60
N THR A 147 10.02 12.53 7.06
CA THR A 147 8.88 11.72 6.60
C THR A 147 7.74 12.59 6.07
N GLN A 148 6.95 12.01 5.17
CA GLN A 148 5.71 12.58 4.66
C GLN A 148 4.57 11.59 4.87
N VAL A 149 3.42 12.09 5.29
CA VAL A 149 2.18 11.31 5.37
C VAL A 149 1.39 11.54 4.09
N VAL A 150 1.16 10.46 3.34
CA VAL A 150 0.19 10.42 2.25
C VAL A 150 -1.06 9.73 2.76
N MET A 151 -2.22 10.29 2.44
CA MET A 151 -3.51 9.71 2.79
C MET A 151 -4.34 9.51 1.53
N THR A 152 -5.14 8.45 1.51
CA THR A 152 -6.27 8.35 0.60
C THR A 152 -7.52 7.99 1.38
N THR A 153 -8.66 8.35 0.81
CA THR A 153 -9.97 8.02 1.36
C THR A 153 -10.85 7.35 0.32
N MET A 154 -11.74 6.46 0.78
CA MET A 154 -12.73 5.77 -0.03
C MET A 154 -14.06 5.77 0.70
N ALA A 155 -15.13 6.14 -0.01
CA ALA A 155 -16.48 6.07 0.52
C ALA A 155 -16.90 4.62 0.76
N GLY A 156 -17.60 4.40 1.87
CA GLY A 156 -18.10 3.09 2.27
C GLY A 156 -17.19 2.37 3.28
N PRO A 157 -17.51 1.09 3.55
CA PRO A 157 -18.57 0.31 2.90
C PRO A 157 -19.98 0.68 3.39
N ALA A 158 -20.93 0.82 2.46
CA ALA A 158 -22.32 1.17 2.77
C ALA A 158 -23.17 -0.02 3.24
N LYS A 159 -22.80 -1.25 2.85
CA LYS A 159 -23.54 -2.49 3.17
C LYS A 159 -22.71 -3.40 4.08
N ALA A 160 -23.41 -4.19 4.89
CA ALA A 160 -22.77 -5.22 5.70
C ALA A 160 -21.98 -6.19 4.83
N LEU A 161 -20.84 -6.69 5.32
CA LEU A 161 -19.97 -7.67 4.64
C LEU A 161 -19.39 -7.24 3.28
N THR A 162 -19.57 -5.99 2.88
CA THR A 162 -18.89 -5.44 1.71
C THR A 162 -17.61 -4.74 2.16
N PRO A 163 -16.45 -5.04 1.57
CA PRO A 163 -15.23 -4.31 1.86
C PRO A 163 -15.19 -2.98 1.09
N ALA A 164 -14.60 -1.94 1.68
CA ALA A 164 -14.13 -0.77 0.95
C ALA A 164 -12.61 -0.66 1.11
N VAL A 165 -11.88 -0.68 0.00
CA VAL A 165 -10.42 -0.68 -0.02
C VAL A 165 -9.92 0.71 -0.39
N ALA A 166 -9.15 1.33 0.49
CA ALA A 166 -8.42 2.58 0.25
C ALA A 166 -6.93 2.28 0.11
N VAL A 167 -6.25 2.88 -0.88
CA VAL A 167 -4.81 2.67 -1.15
C VAL A 167 -4.07 4.01 -1.20
N ALA A 168 -3.18 4.26 -0.24
CA ALA A 168 -2.31 5.43 -0.21
C ALA A 168 -0.93 5.06 -0.76
N SER A 169 -0.50 5.72 -1.82
CA SER A 169 0.79 5.45 -2.47
C SER A 169 1.80 6.54 -2.19
N CYS A 170 3.02 6.14 -1.84
CA CYS A 170 4.13 7.05 -1.67
C CYS A 170 4.53 7.71 -3.00
N PRO A 171 5.02 8.96 -2.98
CA PRO A 171 5.51 9.62 -4.19
C PRO A 171 6.65 8.82 -4.82
N ALA A 172 6.81 8.95 -6.15
CA ALA A 172 7.92 8.33 -6.85
C ALA A 172 9.27 8.71 -6.22
N ASN A 173 10.21 7.76 -6.21
CA ASN A 173 11.54 7.91 -5.61
C ASN A 173 11.53 8.17 -4.10
N THR A 174 10.49 7.71 -3.40
CA THR A 174 10.47 7.64 -1.93
C THR A 174 10.30 6.20 -1.47
N VAL A 175 10.54 5.94 -0.18
CA VAL A 175 10.44 4.62 0.43
C VAL A 175 9.24 4.59 1.35
N LEU A 176 8.39 3.56 1.24
CA LEU A 176 7.35 3.29 2.22
C LEU A 176 7.99 2.79 3.52
N LEU A 177 7.72 3.49 4.61
CA LEU A 177 8.22 3.17 5.95
C LEU A 177 7.18 2.44 6.79
N GLY A 178 5.90 2.64 6.46
CA GLY A 178 4.78 2.05 7.18
C GLY A 178 3.46 2.69 6.78
N GLY A 179 2.42 2.40 7.55
CA GLY A 179 1.12 3.00 7.31
C GLY A 179 0.10 2.60 8.36
N GLY A 180 -1.13 3.01 8.12
CA GLY A 180 -2.23 2.81 9.04
C GLY A 180 -3.58 2.83 8.34
N ALA A 181 -4.63 2.59 9.13
CA ALA A 181 -5.99 2.51 8.66
C ALA A 181 -6.94 3.20 9.62
N ARG A 182 -8.03 3.75 9.09
CA ARG A 182 -9.11 4.33 9.88
C ARG A 182 -10.43 4.14 9.16
N THR A 183 -11.51 3.94 9.90
CA THR A 183 -12.87 4.05 9.37
C THR A 183 -13.71 5.01 10.20
N THR A 184 -14.56 5.81 9.58
CA THR A 184 -15.47 6.75 10.27
C THR A 184 -16.89 6.67 9.71
N PRO A 185 -17.91 7.07 10.49
CA PRO A 185 -17.84 7.45 11.91
C PRO A 185 -17.98 6.26 12.85
N ALA A 186 -17.55 6.41 14.11
CA ALA A 186 -17.77 5.40 15.16
C ALA A 186 -19.25 5.08 15.39
N SER A 187 -20.12 6.07 15.21
CA SER A 187 -21.58 5.95 15.37
C SER A 187 -22.23 5.01 14.36
N ALA A 188 -21.52 4.60 13.31
CA ALA A 188 -21.96 3.52 12.43
C ALA A 188 -21.94 2.14 13.12
N GLY A 189 -21.33 2.05 14.31
CA GLY A 189 -21.52 1.02 15.32
C GLY A 189 -20.83 -0.33 15.09
N SER A 190 -20.63 -0.73 13.84
CA SER A 190 -19.87 -1.94 13.50
C SER A 190 -18.96 -1.76 12.29
N LEU A 191 -18.74 -0.49 11.91
CA LEU A 191 -17.77 -0.09 10.91
C LEU A 191 -16.38 -0.12 11.52
N LYS A 192 -15.48 -0.87 10.88
CA LYS A 192 -14.12 -1.07 11.38
C LYS A 192 -13.13 -1.35 10.26
N PRO A 193 -11.85 -0.99 10.40
CA PRO A 193 -10.81 -1.56 9.57
C PRO A 193 -10.68 -3.06 9.90
N VAL A 194 -10.73 -3.90 8.88
CA VAL A 194 -10.45 -5.34 8.98
C VAL A 194 -9.12 -5.71 8.36
N ALA A 195 -8.49 -4.79 7.62
CA ALA A 195 -7.14 -4.95 7.12
C ALA A 195 -6.40 -3.62 6.99
N SER A 196 -5.09 -3.68 7.21
CA SER A 196 -4.14 -2.58 7.05
C SER A 196 -2.77 -3.18 6.73
N TYR A 197 -2.29 -3.05 5.49
CA TYR A 197 -1.12 -3.81 5.01
C TYR A 197 -0.28 -3.06 3.97
N PRO A 198 1.03 -3.39 3.87
CA PRO A 198 1.89 -2.91 2.78
C PRO A 198 1.52 -3.58 1.45
N THR A 199 1.66 -2.85 0.35
CA THR A 199 1.36 -3.30 -1.01
C THR A 199 2.11 -2.46 -2.05
N PHE A 200 1.86 -2.74 -3.32
CA PHE A 200 2.36 -1.99 -4.47
C PHE A 200 1.21 -1.43 -5.31
N HIS A 201 1.41 -0.23 -5.86
CA HIS A 201 0.51 0.34 -6.85
C HIS A 201 0.84 -0.16 -8.26
N ASN A 202 0.72 -1.47 -8.47
CA ASN A 202 0.97 -2.09 -9.76
C ASN A 202 -0.04 -3.21 -10.08
N ALA A 203 -0.07 -3.63 -11.34
CA ALA A 203 -1.02 -4.64 -11.82
C ALA A 203 -0.85 -6.01 -11.14
N ALA A 204 0.38 -6.39 -10.74
CA ALA A 204 0.61 -7.67 -10.06
C ALA A 204 -0.14 -7.72 -8.70
N HIS A 205 -0.21 -6.58 -8.02
CA HIS A 205 -0.87 -6.40 -6.73
C HIS A 205 -2.28 -5.82 -6.84
N ASP A 206 -2.85 -5.83 -8.05
CA ASP A 206 -4.17 -5.25 -8.35
C ASP A 206 -4.30 -3.83 -7.78
N PHE A 207 -3.26 -3.02 -8.03
CA PHE A 207 -3.12 -1.62 -7.63
C PHE A 207 -3.35 -1.35 -6.14
N GLY A 208 -3.06 -2.33 -5.29
CA GLY A 208 -3.14 -2.23 -3.83
C GLY A 208 -4.16 -3.18 -3.20
N ASN A 209 -5.00 -3.85 -3.98
CA ASN A 209 -6.00 -4.79 -3.46
C ASN A 209 -5.41 -6.11 -2.96
N LYS A 210 -4.16 -6.41 -3.32
CA LYS A 210 -3.38 -7.54 -2.79
C LYS A 210 -2.20 -7.01 -1.96
N PRO A 211 -1.95 -7.53 -0.76
CA PRO A 211 -0.78 -7.17 0.03
C PRO A 211 0.50 -7.61 -0.67
N ALA A 212 1.61 -6.97 -0.30
CA ALA A 212 2.94 -7.47 -0.61
C ALA A 212 3.12 -8.88 -0.01
N ALA A 213 3.68 -9.79 -0.79
CA ALA A 213 3.99 -11.15 -0.39
C ALA A 213 5.25 -11.21 0.50
N ASP A 214 5.46 -12.36 1.15
CA ASP A 214 6.67 -12.60 1.93
C ASP A 214 7.92 -12.42 1.07
N ARG A 215 8.92 -11.72 1.63
CA ARG A 215 10.20 -11.35 1.01
C ARG A 215 10.13 -10.36 -0.15
N GLU A 216 8.97 -9.84 -0.52
CA GLU A 216 8.94 -8.73 -1.45
C GLU A 216 9.60 -7.49 -0.83
N ILE A 217 10.27 -6.73 -1.68
CA ILE A 217 11.08 -5.59 -1.26
C ILE A 217 10.52 -4.29 -1.81
N ASN A 218 10.67 -3.24 -1.02
CA ASN A 218 10.31 -1.87 -1.34
C ASN A 218 8.86 -1.71 -1.83
N PRO A 219 7.86 -2.16 -1.04
CA PRO A 219 6.47 -1.75 -1.28
C PRO A 219 6.39 -0.23 -1.36
N ASP A 220 5.51 0.29 -2.22
CA ASP A 220 5.35 1.72 -2.44
C ASP A 220 4.01 2.26 -1.91
N SER A 221 3.14 1.37 -1.41
CA SER A 221 1.76 1.69 -1.08
C SER A 221 1.29 1.02 0.19
N TRP A 222 0.30 1.63 0.83
CA TRP A 222 -0.39 1.09 1.99
C TRP A 222 -1.88 1.00 1.72
N ALA A 223 -2.47 -0.17 1.97
CA ALA A 223 -3.90 -0.37 1.83
C ALA A 223 -4.58 -0.48 3.20
N ALA A 224 -5.80 0.03 3.27
CA ALA A 224 -6.72 -0.15 4.38
C ALA A 224 -8.05 -0.69 3.84
N VAL A 225 -8.64 -1.65 4.56
CA VAL A 225 -9.94 -2.21 4.21
C VAL A 225 -10.93 -2.00 5.33
N GLY A 226 -11.98 -1.22 5.07
CA GLY A 226 -13.12 -1.09 5.96
C GLY A 226 -14.16 -2.17 5.72
N LEU A 227 -14.79 -2.65 6.78
CA LEU A 227 -15.93 -3.56 6.75
C LEU A 227 -17.05 -3.02 7.64
N ASN A 228 -18.29 -3.06 7.16
CA ASN A 228 -19.46 -2.77 7.99
C ASN A 228 -20.01 -4.10 8.55
N GLY A 229 -20.18 -4.19 9.87
CA GLY A 229 -20.78 -5.35 10.54
C GLY A 229 -22.31 -5.39 10.56
N GLY A 230 -22.98 -4.44 9.90
CA GLY A 230 -24.45 -4.33 9.85
C GLY A 230 -25.04 -3.30 10.80
N GLY A 231 -24.23 -2.34 11.27
CA GLY A 231 -24.72 -1.24 12.09
C GLY A 231 -25.58 -0.25 11.29
N THR A 232 -26.51 0.42 11.98
CA THR A 232 -27.58 1.25 11.40
C THR A 232 -27.25 2.74 11.31
N GLY A 233 -25.97 3.11 11.31
CA GLY A 233 -25.54 4.50 11.23
C GLY A 233 -26.15 5.23 10.03
N THR A 234 -26.58 6.48 10.23
CA THR A 234 -27.22 7.30 9.19
C THR A 234 -26.22 8.14 8.39
N ALA A 235 -24.97 8.25 8.86
CA ALA A 235 -23.91 9.01 8.20
C ALA A 235 -23.14 8.11 7.20
N PRO A 236 -22.61 8.69 6.11
CA PRO A 236 -21.84 7.92 5.14
C PRO A 236 -20.56 7.38 5.77
N ASN A 237 -20.37 6.07 5.65
CA ASN A 237 -19.14 5.40 6.07
C ASN A 237 -17.97 5.83 5.18
N THR A 238 -16.77 5.89 5.74
CA THR A 238 -15.55 6.21 5.01
C THR A 238 -14.38 5.38 5.53
N THR A 239 -13.56 4.86 4.62
CA THR A 239 -12.29 4.18 4.89
C THR A 239 -11.12 5.07 4.49
N TYR A 240 -10.09 5.12 5.33
CA TYR A 240 -8.87 5.88 5.09
C TYR A 240 -7.66 4.98 5.20
N ALA A 241 -6.74 5.14 4.27
CA ALA A 241 -5.40 4.55 4.31
C ALA A 241 -4.36 5.66 4.48
N TYR A 242 -3.34 5.38 5.27
CA TYR A 242 -2.20 6.27 5.48
C TYR A 242 -0.92 5.55 5.07
N ALA A 243 -0.10 6.18 4.25
CA ALA A 243 1.26 5.76 3.95
C ALA A 243 2.25 6.75 4.58
N ILE A 244 3.21 6.22 5.32
CA ILE A 244 4.35 6.98 5.85
C ILE A 244 5.50 6.77 4.88
N CYS A 245 5.90 7.83 4.21
CA CYS A 245 6.92 7.82 3.18
C CYS A 245 8.17 8.55 3.67
N SER A 246 9.35 8.18 3.18
CA SER A 246 10.49 9.10 3.22
C SER A 246 10.14 10.38 2.44
N GLN A 247 10.73 11.51 2.83
CA GLN A 247 10.45 12.76 2.11
C GLN A 247 11.00 12.71 0.66
N PRO A 248 10.27 13.26 -0.33
CA PRO A 248 10.77 13.45 -1.69
C PRO A 248 12.10 14.21 -1.74
N GLY A 249 13.00 13.80 -2.63
CA GLY A 249 14.29 14.46 -2.87
C GLY A 249 15.41 14.04 -1.91
N ALA A 250 15.15 13.19 -0.92
CA ALA A 250 16.21 12.53 -0.15
C ALA A 250 16.83 11.38 -0.96
N ASP A 251 18.16 11.21 -0.88
CA ASP A 251 18.81 10.02 -1.43
C ASP A 251 18.57 8.83 -0.51
N THR A 252 17.54 8.04 -0.83
CA THR A 252 17.21 6.80 -0.13
C THR A 252 17.64 5.54 -0.89
N SER A 253 18.55 5.66 -1.87
CA SER A 253 19.00 4.53 -2.71
C SER A 253 19.66 3.41 -1.90
N GLY A 254 20.23 3.73 -0.74
CA GLY A 254 20.80 2.77 0.21
C GLY A 254 19.78 2.06 1.10
N VAL A 255 18.49 2.43 1.09
CA VAL A 255 17.47 1.84 1.95
C VAL A 255 16.77 0.70 1.23
N THR A 256 16.63 -0.44 1.90
CA THR A 256 15.79 -1.55 1.45
C THR A 256 14.81 -1.90 2.56
N VAL A 257 13.52 -2.02 2.20
CA VAL A 257 12.46 -2.48 3.10
C VAL A 257 11.97 -3.83 2.61
N THR A 258 12.26 -4.90 3.35
CA THR A 258 11.75 -6.25 3.08
C THR A 258 10.46 -6.46 3.86
N VAL A 259 9.43 -6.99 3.19
CA VAL A 259 8.18 -7.42 3.82
C VAL A 259 8.32 -8.86 4.29
N HIS A 260 7.93 -9.14 5.53
CA HIS A 260 7.66 -10.50 6.01
C HIS A 260 6.18 -10.64 6.30
N SER A 261 5.57 -11.75 5.91
CA SER A 261 4.14 -12.01 6.12
C SER A 261 3.89 -13.41 6.66
N HIS A 262 2.86 -13.55 7.49
CA HIS A 262 2.42 -14.84 8.00
C HIS A 262 0.90 -14.85 8.07
N GLU A 263 0.30 -15.94 7.61
CA GLU A 263 -1.14 -16.19 7.58
C GLU A 263 -1.43 -17.45 8.39
N VAL A 264 -2.50 -17.43 9.18
CA VAL A 264 -3.02 -18.61 9.88
C VAL A 264 -4.53 -18.70 9.68
N SER A 265 -5.06 -19.91 9.65
CA SER A 265 -6.50 -20.12 9.66
C SER A 265 -7.11 -19.70 10.99
N GLY A 266 -8.32 -19.16 10.94
CA GLY A 266 -9.11 -18.79 12.09
C GLY A 266 -8.84 -17.35 12.57
N PRO A 267 -9.56 -16.94 13.63
CA PRO A 267 -10.48 -17.75 14.42
C PRO A 267 -11.78 -18.03 13.63
N THR A 268 -12.44 -19.15 13.92
CA THR A 268 -13.71 -19.51 13.25
C THR A 268 -14.87 -19.70 14.21
N THR A 269 -14.58 -19.75 15.52
CA THR A 269 -15.58 -19.97 16.57
C THR A 269 -15.92 -18.63 17.20
N SER A 270 -17.20 -18.38 17.41
CA SER A 270 -17.69 -17.17 18.08
C SER A 270 -17.02 -16.92 19.43
N THR A 271 -16.77 -15.64 19.74
CA THR A 271 -16.12 -15.16 20.98
C THR A 271 -14.70 -15.72 21.16
N THR A 272 -13.97 -16.01 20.07
CA THR A 272 -12.58 -16.49 20.14
C THR A 272 -11.62 -15.60 19.35
N SER A 273 -10.38 -15.51 19.83
CA SER A 273 -9.30 -14.74 19.21
C SER A 273 -8.28 -15.64 18.55
N GLN A 274 -7.60 -15.11 17.54
CA GLN A 274 -6.41 -15.71 16.94
C GLN A 274 -5.28 -14.70 16.96
N GLN A 275 -4.07 -15.19 17.24
CA GLN A 275 -2.85 -14.40 17.17
C GLN A 275 -2.00 -14.87 15.99
N VAL A 276 -1.40 -13.90 15.30
CA VAL A 276 -0.45 -14.13 14.22
C VAL A 276 0.78 -13.28 14.47
N ILE A 277 1.94 -13.90 14.34
CA ILE A 277 3.23 -13.25 14.59
C ILE A 277 4.08 -13.43 13.33
N THR A 278 4.67 -12.33 12.88
CA THR A 278 5.71 -12.31 11.84
C THR A 278 6.93 -11.58 12.37
N THR A 279 8.14 -11.94 11.93
CA THR A 279 9.39 -11.48 12.55
C THR A 279 10.40 -11.04 11.52
N CYS A 280 10.93 -9.83 11.69
CA CYS A 280 12.12 -9.40 10.99
C CYS A 280 13.31 -10.25 11.43
N SER A 281 13.93 -10.90 10.46
CA SER A 281 15.08 -11.76 10.67
C SER A 281 16.29 -11.22 9.91
N PRO A 282 17.53 -11.41 10.40
CA PRO A 282 18.72 -11.15 9.59
C PRO A 282 18.63 -11.93 8.26
N PRO A 283 19.04 -11.33 7.12
CA PRO A 283 19.75 -10.05 6.98
C PRO A 283 18.83 -8.82 6.76
N ASP A 284 17.52 -8.95 6.92
CA ASP A 284 16.54 -7.96 6.44
C ASP A 284 16.48 -6.66 7.28
N GLY A 285 17.06 -6.66 8.48
CA GLY A 285 17.29 -5.46 9.27
C GLY A 285 16.27 -5.22 10.38
N THR A 286 15.97 -3.95 10.66
CA THR A 286 15.20 -3.49 11.81
C THR A 286 13.71 -3.39 11.49
N LEU A 287 12.85 -3.85 12.40
CA LEU A 287 11.40 -3.66 12.30
C LEU A 287 11.07 -2.15 12.35
N ILE A 288 10.49 -1.62 11.27
CA ILE A 288 10.11 -0.21 11.17
C ILE A 288 8.60 0.03 11.14
N SER A 289 7.81 -1.00 10.81
CA SER A 289 6.34 -0.97 10.84
C SER A 289 5.77 -2.38 10.64
N GLY A 290 4.45 -2.50 10.63
CA GLY A 290 3.76 -3.73 10.30
C GLY A 290 2.26 -3.55 10.12
N GLY A 291 1.60 -4.63 9.73
CA GLY A 291 0.20 -4.64 9.34
C GLY A 291 -0.55 -5.84 9.91
N ALA A 292 -1.86 -5.81 9.78
CA ALA A 292 -2.74 -6.88 10.24
C ALA A 292 -3.97 -6.98 9.34
N ALA A 293 -4.52 -8.19 9.23
CA ALA A 293 -5.79 -8.41 8.56
C ALA A 293 -6.55 -9.61 9.15
N ILE A 294 -7.87 -9.56 8.99
CA ILE A 294 -8.78 -10.70 9.11
C ILE A 294 -9.61 -10.78 7.82
N SER A 295 -9.57 -11.93 7.15
CA SER A 295 -9.99 -12.08 5.76
C SER A 295 -10.73 -13.41 5.51
N GLY A 296 -11.39 -13.51 4.36
CA GLY A 296 -12.12 -14.71 3.91
C GLY A 296 -11.30 -15.67 3.02
N GLY A 297 -9.98 -15.55 3.00
CA GLY A 297 -9.12 -16.39 2.16
C GLY A 297 -7.74 -15.78 1.93
N ASN A 298 -6.90 -16.50 1.18
CA ASN A 298 -5.52 -16.09 0.93
C ASN A 298 -5.43 -14.73 0.20
N LEU A 299 -5.06 -13.69 0.95
CA LEU A 299 -4.98 -12.32 0.44
C LEU A 299 -3.83 -12.10 -0.55
N THR A 300 -2.74 -12.85 -0.44
CA THR A 300 -1.56 -12.61 -1.30
C THR A 300 -1.82 -12.97 -2.77
N THR A 301 -2.71 -13.93 -3.03
CA THR A 301 -3.01 -14.40 -4.39
C THR A 301 -4.33 -13.85 -4.92
N LYS A 302 -5.28 -13.55 -4.04
CA LYS A 302 -6.60 -13.01 -4.36
C LYS A 302 -6.77 -11.64 -3.73
N GLY A 303 -7.43 -10.71 -4.43
CA GLY A 303 -7.81 -9.45 -3.81
C GLY A 303 -8.61 -9.68 -2.52
N PHE A 304 -8.67 -8.65 -1.66
CA PHE A 304 -9.31 -8.78 -0.36
C PHE A 304 -10.72 -9.38 -0.44
N THR A 305 -10.94 -10.43 0.35
CA THR A 305 -12.25 -11.08 0.51
C THR A 305 -12.71 -10.91 1.94
N ALA A 306 -13.97 -10.51 2.12
CA ALA A 306 -14.55 -10.36 3.46
C ALA A 306 -14.51 -11.70 4.23
N PRO A 307 -14.23 -11.66 5.55
CA PRO A 307 -14.21 -12.87 6.37
C PRO A 307 -15.61 -13.48 6.49
N GLY A 308 -15.68 -14.71 7.01
CA GLY A 308 -16.90 -15.51 7.05
C GLY A 308 -18.06 -14.89 7.83
N SER A 309 -17.79 -13.91 8.68
CA SER A 309 -18.78 -13.22 9.52
C SER A 309 -18.56 -11.71 9.53
N GLN A 310 -19.68 -10.99 9.53
CA GLN A 310 -19.70 -9.52 9.66
C GLN A 310 -19.16 -9.04 11.01
N GLY A 311 -19.17 -9.94 12.00
CA GLY A 311 -18.68 -9.72 13.34
C GLY A 311 -17.16 -9.88 13.48
N ASP A 312 -16.46 -10.34 12.46
CA ASP A 312 -15.00 -10.48 12.52
C ASP A 312 -14.29 -9.13 12.52
N HIS A 313 -13.27 -9.00 13.36
CA HIS A 313 -12.54 -7.74 13.52
C HIS A 313 -11.12 -7.94 14.03
N LEU A 314 -10.35 -6.85 13.93
CA LEU A 314 -9.05 -6.73 14.57
C LEU A 314 -9.21 -6.18 15.99
N ASN A 315 -8.41 -6.68 16.91
CA ASN A 315 -8.19 -6.13 18.24
C ASN A 315 -6.75 -5.67 18.49
N GLY A 316 -5.84 -6.06 17.61
CA GLY A 316 -4.44 -5.68 17.73
C GLY A 316 -3.70 -5.73 16.40
N SER A 317 -2.78 -4.77 16.25
CA SER A 317 -1.74 -4.72 15.24
C SER A 317 -0.59 -3.94 15.86
N PHE A 318 0.43 -4.60 16.39
CA PHE A 318 1.41 -3.96 17.25
C PHE A 318 2.81 -4.59 17.18
N PRO A 319 3.87 -3.80 17.45
CA PRO A 319 5.21 -4.33 17.61
C PRO A 319 5.29 -5.22 18.86
N SER A 320 5.98 -6.34 18.74
CA SER A 320 6.03 -7.39 19.75
C SER A 320 7.40 -8.07 19.79
N ASN A 321 7.55 -8.96 20.77
CA ASN A 321 8.59 -9.98 20.75
C ASN A 321 8.15 -11.22 19.95
N THR A 322 9.03 -12.21 19.81
CA THR A 322 8.76 -13.45 19.07
C THR A 322 7.68 -14.35 19.69
N SER A 323 7.29 -14.12 20.94
CA SER A 323 6.16 -14.80 21.57
C SER A 323 4.83 -14.07 21.42
N GLY A 324 4.82 -12.95 20.68
CA GLY A 324 3.63 -12.14 20.45
C GLY A 324 3.24 -11.22 21.62
N ALA A 325 4.09 -11.10 22.65
CA ALA A 325 3.86 -10.14 23.72
C ALA A 325 4.16 -8.71 23.23
N PRO A 326 3.28 -7.72 23.51
CA PRO A 326 3.49 -6.35 23.07
C PRO A 326 4.83 -5.77 23.55
N ALA A 327 5.50 -5.00 22.69
CA ALA A 327 6.74 -4.33 23.04
C ALA A 327 6.53 -3.32 24.18
N GLY A 328 7.52 -3.22 25.08
CA GLY A 328 7.48 -2.27 26.19
C GLY A 328 7.91 -0.85 25.79
N ASN A 329 7.52 0.15 26.58
CA ASN A 329 7.92 1.54 26.35
C ASN A 329 9.45 1.70 26.36
N GLY A 330 10.00 2.39 25.36
CA GLY A 330 11.44 2.60 25.18
C GLY A 330 12.21 1.40 24.62
N THR A 331 11.53 0.32 24.22
CA THR A 331 12.18 -0.88 23.69
C THR A 331 12.81 -0.61 22.32
N THR A 332 14.05 -1.06 22.13
CA THR A 332 14.80 -0.96 20.86
C THR A 332 15.02 -2.30 20.18
N THR A 333 14.52 -3.38 20.78
CA THR A 333 14.74 -4.77 20.36
C THR A 333 13.45 -5.46 19.90
N ALA A 334 12.40 -4.70 19.58
CA ALA A 334 11.21 -5.27 18.98
C ALA A 334 11.56 -5.79 17.59
N THR A 335 11.38 -7.09 17.36
CA THR A 335 11.71 -7.76 16.10
C THR A 335 10.48 -8.29 15.38
N SER A 336 9.35 -8.37 16.09
CA SER A 336 8.15 -9.03 15.60
C SER A 336 6.99 -8.06 15.50
N TRP A 337 6.06 -8.38 14.62
CA TRP A 337 4.76 -7.74 14.55
C TRP A 337 3.69 -8.77 14.85
N THR A 338 2.73 -8.38 15.69
CA THR A 338 1.60 -9.22 16.07
C THR A 338 0.31 -8.63 15.55
N ALA A 339 -0.46 -9.45 14.84
CA ALA A 339 -1.88 -9.23 14.59
C ALA A 339 -2.71 -10.04 15.60
N VAL A 340 -3.79 -9.43 16.10
CA VAL A 340 -4.80 -10.12 16.90
C VAL A 340 -6.15 -9.85 16.26
N SER A 341 -6.82 -10.93 15.90
CA SER A 341 -8.15 -10.93 15.34
C SER A 341 -9.12 -11.65 16.26
N HIS A 342 -10.41 -11.41 16.06
CA HIS A 342 -11.46 -11.98 16.89
C HIS A 342 -12.72 -12.20 16.07
N THR A 343 -13.30 -13.38 16.27
CA THR A 343 -14.62 -13.71 15.74
C THR A 343 -15.63 -13.29 16.78
N GLY A 344 -16.52 -12.37 16.40
CA GLY A 344 -17.57 -11.84 17.29
C GLY A 344 -18.61 -12.88 17.68
N GLY A 345 -19.85 -12.43 17.91
CA GLY A 345 -20.91 -13.30 18.46
C GLY A 345 -21.46 -14.39 17.52
N VAL A 346 -20.89 -14.57 16.33
CA VAL A 346 -21.34 -15.53 15.31
C VAL A 346 -20.14 -16.23 14.72
N ASP A 347 -20.20 -17.55 14.56
CA ASP A 347 -19.15 -18.37 13.95
C ASP A 347 -18.80 -17.89 12.54
N SER A 348 -17.55 -18.08 12.16
CA SER A 348 -16.96 -17.52 10.95
C SER A 348 -16.15 -18.56 10.18
N PRO A 349 -16.81 -19.41 9.37
CA PRO A 349 -16.09 -20.37 8.55
C PRO A 349 -15.27 -19.64 7.47
N GLN A 350 -14.13 -20.23 7.07
CA GLN A 350 -13.24 -19.69 6.03
C GLN A 350 -12.60 -18.35 6.38
N THR A 351 -12.39 -18.08 7.67
CA THR A 351 -11.70 -16.90 8.15
C THR A 351 -10.22 -17.17 8.38
N PHE A 352 -9.39 -16.20 8.03
CA PHE A 352 -7.95 -16.21 8.15
C PHE A 352 -7.47 -14.93 8.81
N SER A 353 -6.34 -15.03 9.49
CA SER A 353 -5.67 -13.90 10.13
C SER A 353 -4.28 -13.75 9.57
N GLU A 354 -3.88 -12.53 9.26
CA GLU A 354 -2.56 -12.23 8.71
C GLU A 354 -1.84 -11.13 9.49
N ALA A 355 -0.51 -11.22 9.53
CA ALA A 355 0.38 -10.18 10.03
C ALA A 355 1.48 -9.87 9.02
N TRP A 356 1.86 -8.59 8.93
CA TRP A 356 3.01 -8.12 8.14
C TRP A 356 4.03 -7.40 9.03
N ALA A 357 5.31 -7.55 8.70
CA ALA A 357 6.41 -6.78 9.27
C ALA A 357 7.22 -6.13 8.13
N LEU A 358 7.52 -4.84 8.26
CA LEU A 358 8.42 -4.12 7.37
C LEU A 358 9.79 -4.04 8.04
N CYS A 359 10.78 -4.65 7.41
CA CYS A 359 12.14 -4.78 7.91
C CYS A 359 13.07 -3.93 7.07
N ALA A 360 13.62 -2.87 7.65
CA ALA A 360 14.48 -1.95 6.95
C ALA A 360 15.96 -2.17 7.27
N ARG A 361 16.76 -2.14 6.20
CA ARG A 361 18.21 -2.11 6.27
C ARG A 361 18.75 -0.99 5.40
N THR A 362 19.83 -0.38 5.85
CA THR A 362 20.64 0.52 5.04
C THR A 362 21.87 -0.23 4.57
N ASN A 363 22.06 -0.34 3.26
CA ASN A 363 23.33 -0.77 2.71
C ASN A 363 24.39 0.26 3.11
N SER A 364 25.52 -0.20 3.65
CA SER A 364 26.73 0.61 3.61
C SER A 364 27.00 0.92 2.14
N ALA A 365 27.06 2.20 1.77
CA ALA A 365 27.42 2.57 0.41
C ALA A 365 28.77 1.92 0.08
N SER A 366 28.77 0.90 -0.76
CA SER A 366 29.91 0.73 -1.65
C SER A 366 29.72 1.80 -2.70
N ALA A 367 30.73 2.67 -2.86
CA ALA A 367 30.79 3.58 -4.00
C ALA A 367 30.48 2.79 -5.29
N PRO A 368 29.85 3.39 -6.31
CA PRO A 368 29.70 2.71 -7.59
C PRO A 368 31.11 2.45 -8.11
N ASN A 369 31.60 1.22 -7.94
CA ASN A 369 32.81 0.78 -8.58
C ASN A 369 32.42 0.62 -10.06
N ALA A 370 32.56 1.71 -10.81
CA ALA A 370 32.60 1.65 -12.26
C ALA A 370 33.83 0.81 -12.61
N GLY A 371 33.64 -0.51 -12.67
CA GLY A 371 34.61 -1.39 -13.30
C GLY A 371 34.80 -0.89 -14.74
N PRO A 372 36.04 -0.78 -15.23
CA PRO A 372 36.27 -0.35 -16.60
C PRO A 372 35.58 -1.33 -17.56
N PRO A 373 35.02 -0.86 -18.67
CA PRO A 373 34.38 -1.74 -19.65
C PRO A 373 35.41 -2.78 -20.11
N PRO A 374 35.01 -4.05 -20.37
CA PRO A 374 35.92 -5.05 -20.87
C PRO A 374 36.62 -4.54 -22.13
N ALA A 375 37.96 -4.55 -22.11
CA ALA A 375 38.77 -4.21 -23.27
C ALA A 375 38.38 -5.12 -24.45
N ALA A 376 38.13 -4.50 -25.60
CA ALA A 376 37.97 -5.22 -26.85
C ALA A 376 39.24 -6.02 -27.14
N ASN A 377 39.11 -7.34 -27.28
CA ASN A 377 40.21 -8.19 -27.70
C ASN A 377 40.39 -8.07 -29.24
N PRO A 378 41.60 -7.79 -29.77
CA PRO A 378 41.86 -7.74 -31.21
C PRO A 378 41.89 -9.16 -31.80
N GLY A 379 41.22 -9.34 -32.93
CA GLY A 379 41.05 -10.64 -33.58
C GLY A 379 42.30 -11.22 -34.25
N ILE A 380 42.21 -12.50 -34.62
CA ILE A 380 43.01 -13.20 -35.63
C ILE A 380 42.08 -14.21 -36.35
N PRO A 381 42.27 -14.51 -37.66
CA PRO A 381 41.17 -14.57 -38.63
C PRO A 381 40.70 -15.97 -39.06
N HIS A 382 39.51 -15.91 -39.67
CA HIS A 382 38.76 -16.85 -40.54
C HIS A 382 39.55 -17.88 -41.35
N VAL A 383 39.02 -19.12 -41.48
CA VAL A 383 38.78 -19.91 -42.72
C VAL A 383 37.70 -21.00 -42.45
N PRO A 384 36.86 -21.41 -43.43
CA PRO A 384 35.46 -21.86 -43.22
C PRO A 384 35.18 -23.36 -43.47
N GLY A 385 34.00 -23.83 -43.01
CA GLY A 385 33.46 -25.15 -43.34
C GLY A 385 31.96 -25.32 -43.01
N SER A 386 31.17 -25.45 -44.07
CA SER A 386 29.74 -25.80 -44.25
C SER A 386 28.89 -26.29 -43.07
N THR A 387 27.65 -25.76 -42.95
CA THR A 387 26.42 -26.58 -42.86
C THR A 387 25.20 -25.80 -43.37
N THR A 388 24.26 -26.57 -43.89
CA THR A 388 23.04 -26.27 -44.66
C THR A 388 21.88 -25.69 -43.83
N ALA A 389 21.10 -24.78 -44.43
CA ALA A 389 19.85 -24.25 -43.89
C ALA A 389 18.63 -25.13 -44.24
N PRO A 390 17.55 -25.06 -43.43
CA PRO A 390 16.20 -25.00 -44.00
C PRO A 390 15.41 -23.78 -43.52
N GLY A 391 14.60 -23.23 -44.44
CA GLY A 391 13.83 -21.99 -44.31
C GLY A 391 12.43 -22.13 -43.71
N SER A 392 11.79 -20.96 -43.61
CA SER A 392 10.43 -20.68 -43.12
C SER A 392 9.32 -21.49 -43.78
N PRO A 393 8.17 -21.67 -43.09
CA PRO A 393 6.90 -21.96 -43.75
C PRO A 393 5.95 -20.76 -43.74
N THR A 394 5.46 -20.45 -44.95
CA THR A 394 4.23 -19.72 -45.28
C THR A 394 2.98 -20.58 -45.01
N GLY A 395 1.83 -19.96 -44.75
CA GLY A 395 0.56 -20.64 -44.42
C GLY A 395 -0.16 -21.32 -45.58
N PRO A 396 -1.42 -21.78 -45.39
CA PRO A 396 -2.29 -22.15 -46.51
C PRO A 396 -3.71 -21.51 -46.47
N GLY A 397 -4.12 -20.92 -47.60
CA GLY A 397 -4.96 -21.62 -48.58
C GLY A 397 -6.42 -21.92 -48.26
N SER A 398 -7.32 -21.21 -48.96
CA SER A 398 -8.76 -21.40 -49.12
C SER A 398 -9.14 -22.69 -49.88
N ALA A 399 -10.29 -23.30 -49.56
CA ALA A 399 -11.02 -24.25 -50.40
C ALA A 399 -12.54 -24.09 -50.24
N THR A 400 -13.26 -24.14 -51.36
CA THR A 400 -14.71 -23.90 -51.56
C THR A 400 -15.43 -25.22 -51.88
N ILE A 401 -16.66 -25.46 -51.39
CA ILE A 401 -17.67 -26.37 -52.01
C ILE A 401 -19.12 -25.81 -51.80
N PRO A 402 -20.09 -26.00 -52.74
CA PRO A 402 -21.33 -25.20 -52.90
C PRO A 402 -22.70 -25.92 -52.68
N GLY A 403 -23.78 -25.11 -52.51
CA GLY A 403 -25.23 -25.38 -52.75
C GLY A 403 -26.02 -26.00 -51.57
N LEU A 404 -27.29 -25.71 -51.20
CA LEU A 404 -28.50 -24.95 -51.64
C LEU A 404 -29.51 -24.99 -50.42
N PRO A 405 -30.73 -24.40 -50.39
CA PRO A 405 -31.40 -23.33 -51.16
C PRO A 405 -31.95 -22.17 -50.26
N PRO A 406 -32.66 -21.15 -50.80
CA PRO A 406 -32.99 -19.91 -50.08
C PRO A 406 -34.43 -19.91 -49.51
N ILE A 407 -34.64 -19.16 -48.42
CA ILE A 407 -35.96 -18.67 -48.05
C ILE A 407 -35.93 -17.14 -47.94
N SER A 408 -36.72 -16.54 -48.82
CA SER A 408 -37.07 -15.13 -48.92
C SER A 408 -38.23 -14.80 -47.96
N GLY A 409 -38.29 -13.55 -47.51
CA GLY A 409 -39.36 -12.99 -46.70
C GLY A 409 -38.85 -11.72 -46.00
N SER A 410 -38.64 -10.63 -46.73
CA SER A 410 -39.62 -9.53 -46.90
C SER A 410 -39.97 -8.83 -45.57
N SER A 411 -39.38 -7.64 -45.37
CA SER A 411 -39.83 -6.60 -44.44
C SER A 411 -41.23 -6.09 -44.86
N PRO A 412 -42.09 -5.55 -43.95
CA PRO A 412 -41.98 -4.11 -43.67
C PRO A 412 -42.37 -3.67 -42.24
N GLY A 413 -41.66 -2.66 -41.76
CA GLY A 413 -42.25 -1.46 -41.14
C GLY A 413 -42.85 -1.58 -39.73
N SER A 414 -42.17 -0.99 -38.76
CA SER A 414 -42.78 0.11 -38.00
C SER A 414 -41.70 1.00 -37.40
N THR A 415 -41.78 2.27 -37.75
CA THR A 415 -41.11 3.37 -37.09
C THR A 415 -41.64 3.48 -35.66
N THR A 416 -40.82 3.12 -34.69
CA THR A 416 -40.88 3.76 -33.38
C THR A 416 -39.47 4.19 -33.02
N SER A 417 -39.18 5.46 -33.30
CA SER A 417 -38.35 6.25 -32.40
C SER A 417 -39.06 6.20 -31.04
N SER A 418 -38.76 5.18 -30.24
CA SER A 418 -39.04 5.25 -28.82
C SER A 418 -38.01 6.21 -28.27
N ALA A 419 -38.43 7.45 -28.03
CA ALA A 419 -37.74 8.29 -27.06
C ALA A 419 -37.49 7.43 -25.81
N PRO A 420 -36.28 7.45 -25.22
CA PRO A 420 -35.99 6.65 -24.04
C PRO A 420 -37.01 7.01 -22.95
N PRO A 421 -37.48 6.03 -22.15
CA PRO A 421 -38.44 6.29 -21.10
C PRO A 421 -37.89 7.39 -20.19
N SER A 422 -38.61 8.51 -20.14
CA SER A 422 -38.26 9.66 -19.33
C SER A 422 -38.35 9.24 -17.85
N GLY A 423 -37.20 9.14 -17.19
CA GLY A 423 -37.10 8.68 -15.80
C GLY A 423 -35.92 7.75 -15.49
N MET A 424 -35.11 7.35 -16.48
CA MET A 424 -33.84 6.63 -16.22
C MET A 424 -32.78 7.58 -15.65
N PRO A 425 -31.96 7.14 -14.68
CA PRO A 425 -30.81 7.93 -14.26
C PRO A 425 -29.86 8.10 -15.45
N ALA A 426 -29.73 9.34 -15.93
CA ALA A 426 -28.68 9.67 -16.89
C ALA A 426 -27.34 9.44 -16.21
N ALA A 427 -26.44 8.67 -16.84
CA ALA A 427 -25.09 8.63 -16.35
C ALA A 427 -24.47 10.02 -16.52
N MET A 428 -23.71 10.50 -15.54
CA MET A 428 -22.96 11.76 -15.64
C MET A 428 -21.48 11.41 -15.84
N ALA A 429 -20.91 11.85 -16.95
CA ALA A 429 -19.49 11.69 -17.26
C ALA A 429 -18.74 13.02 -17.10
N THR A 430 -17.73 13.06 -16.23
CA THR A 430 -16.82 14.22 -16.12
C THR A 430 -15.45 13.83 -16.64
N LEU A 431 -14.85 14.67 -17.49
CA LEU A 431 -13.52 14.47 -18.06
C LEU A 431 -12.52 15.44 -17.42
N THR A 432 -11.40 14.89 -16.96
CA THR A 432 -10.18 15.61 -16.59
C THR A 432 -8.99 15.07 -17.37
N ILE A 433 -7.94 15.87 -17.51
CA ILE A 433 -6.76 15.52 -18.31
C ILE A 433 -5.51 15.86 -17.51
N ILE A 434 -4.55 14.92 -17.50
CA ILE A 434 -3.19 15.20 -17.06
C ILE A 434 -2.38 15.58 -18.29
N GLU A 435 -1.82 16.79 -18.27
CA GLU A 435 -1.03 17.38 -19.34
C GLU A 435 0.44 17.46 -18.93
N VAL A 436 1.32 16.90 -19.75
CA VAL A 436 2.78 16.99 -19.56
C VAL A 436 3.41 17.53 -20.83
N PRO A 437 3.74 18.84 -20.89
CA PRO A 437 4.41 19.43 -22.05
C PRO A 437 5.78 18.80 -22.29
N VAL A 438 6.13 18.54 -23.56
CA VAL A 438 7.47 18.06 -23.94
C VAL A 438 8.34 19.28 -24.31
N PRO A 439 9.65 19.30 -23.99
CA PRO A 439 10.52 20.42 -24.37
C PRO A 439 10.53 20.70 -25.87
N LEU A 440 10.92 21.93 -26.25
CA LEU A 440 11.12 22.36 -27.63
C LEU A 440 9.83 22.47 -28.48
N ASN A 441 8.66 22.69 -27.85
CA ASN A 441 7.36 22.85 -28.52
C ASN A 441 7.02 21.66 -29.44
N LEU A 442 7.38 20.45 -29.03
CA LEU A 442 7.08 19.21 -29.77
C LEU A 442 5.69 18.64 -29.44
N GLY A 443 4.87 19.40 -28.70
CA GLY A 443 3.58 18.96 -28.19
C GLY A 443 3.65 18.52 -26.73
N GLY A 444 2.88 17.50 -26.38
CA GLY A 444 2.69 17.07 -25.00
C GLY A 444 2.16 15.66 -24.87
N ILE A 445 2.18 15.17 -23.64
CA ILE A 445 1.50 13.93 -23.25
C ILE A 445 0.16 14.32 -22.61
N ALA A 446 -0.92 13.69 -23.06
CA ALA A 446 -2.25 13.81 -22.46
C ALA A 446 -2.72 12.44 -21.93
N ILE A 447 -3.22 12.42 -20.69
CA ILE A 447 -3.87 11.25 -20.08
C ILE A 447 -5.30 11.63 -19.70
N PRO A 448 -6.32 11.19 -20.48
CA PRO A 448 -7.71 11.51 -20.18
C PRO A 448 -8.25 10.59 -19.08
N ILE A 449 -8.98 11.16 -18.13
CA ILE A 449 -9.62 10.46 -17.02
C ILE A 449 -11.10 10.81 -17.05
N ALA A 450 -11.94 9.81 -17.27
CA ALA A 450 -13.39 9.96 -17.25
C ALA A 450 -13.97 9.38 -15.95
N GLN A 451 -14.85 10.15 -15.31
CA GLN A 451 -15.61 9.78 -14.12
C GLN A 451 -17.07 9.59 -14.50
N VAL A 452 -17.61 8.38 -14.37
CA VAL A 452 -18.98 7.98 -14.70
C VAL A 452 -19.78 7.73 -13.44
N THR A 453 -20.90 8.44 -13.29
CA THR A 453 -21.88 8.23 -12.21
C THR A 453 -23.16 7.64 -12.80
N PRO A 454 -23.82 6.65 -12.17
CA PRO A 454 -23.42 5.99 -10.92
C PRO A 454 -22.18 5.11 -11.11
N THR A 455 -21.41 4.86 -10.03
CA THR A 455 -20.11 4.18 -10.10
C THR A 455 -20.20 2.69 -10.47
N ASP A 456 -21.41 2.13 -10.45
CA ASP A 456 -21.74 0.78 -10.90
C ASP A 456 -22.19 0.74 -12.38
N ALA A 457 -22.16 1.86 -13.11
CA ALA A 457 -22.47 1.90 -14.53
C ALA A 457 -21.41 1.13 -15.34
N ALA A 458 -21.77 -0.09 -15.75
CA ALA A 458 -20.94 -0.91 -16.63
C ALA A 458 -20.98 -0.37 -18.06
N GLY A 459 -19.80 -0.16 -18.65
CA GLY A 459 -19.65 0.27 -20.04
C GLY A 459 -18.20 0.61 -20.38
N THR A 460 -18.00 1.24 -21.54
CA THR A 460 -16.70 1.73 -21.99
C THR A 460 -16.73 3.22 -22.24
N VAL A 461 -15.58 3.87 -22.16
CA VAL A 461 -15.39 5.27 -22.50
C VAL A 461 -14.44 5.37 -23.69
N GLN A 462 -14.89 6.04 -24.75
CA GLN A 462 -14.04 6.41 -25.89
C GLN A 462 -13.65 7.89 -25.80
N SER A 463 -12.35 8.17 -25.76
CA SER A 463 -11.82 9.53 -25.82
C SER A 463 -11.67 9.99 -27.27
N GLN A 464 -11.92 11.27 -27.52
CA GLN A 464 -11.76 11.92 -28.82
C GLN A 464 -11.08 13.28 -28.66
N ASP A 465 -10.17 13.60 -29.58
CA ASP A 465 -9.66 14.95 -29.80
C ASP A 465 -10.35 15.54 -31.05
N GLY A 466 -11.19 16.55 -30.84
CA GLY A 466 -12.17 16.99 -31.83
C GLY A 466 -13.11 15.83 -32.21
N THR A 467 -13.06 15.41 -33.47
CA THR A 467 -13.83 14.26 -33.99
C THR A 467 -12.98 12.99 -34.13
N THR A 468 -11.72 13.02 -33.72
CA THR A 468 -10.78 11.91 -33.91
C THR A 468 -10.68 11.10 -32.64
N SER A 469 -11.06 9.82 -32.69
CA SER A 469 -10.85 8.90 -31.57
C SER A 469 -9.37 8.78 -31.23
N ILE A 470 -9.04 9.02 -29.97
CA ILE A 470 -7.71 8.77 -29.42
C ILE A 470 -7.75 7.45 -28.66
N GLY A 471 -6.98 6.49 -29.18
CA GLY A 471 -6.94 5.09 -28.73
C GLY A 471 -8.27 4.35 -28.80
N GLY A 472 -8.35 3.20 -28.14
CA GLY A 472 -9.53 2.34 -28.10
C GLY A 472 -10.45 2.62 -26.91
N PRO A 473 -11.66 2.02 -26.88
CA PRO A 473 -12.58 2.15 -25.75
C PRO A 473 -11.99 1.58 -24.46
N VAL A 474 -12.09 2.33 -23.37
CA VAL A 474 -11.54 1.97 -22.05
C VAL A 474 -12.69 1.50 -21.15
N PRO A 475 -12.63 0.34 -20.50
CA PRO A 475 -13.68 -0.10 -19.59
C PRO A 475 -13.79 0.83 -18.38
N VAL A 476 -15.03 1.09 -17.95
CA VAL A 476 -15.30 1.79 -16.68
C VAL A 476 -15.21 0.80 -15.53
N VAL A 477 -14.36 1.11 -14.55
CA VAL A 477 -14.19 0.34 -13.31
C VAL A 477 -14.44 1.25 -12.12
N ALA A 478 -15.41 0.89 -11.27
CA ALA A 478 -15.82 1.69 -10.10
C ALA A 478 -16.10 3.16 -10.44
N GLY A 479 -16.75 3.43 -11.57
CA GLY A 479 -17.07 4.78 -12.04
C GLY A 479 -15.89 5.55 -12.63
N THR A 480 -14.73 4.92 -12.86
CA THR A 480 -13.57 5.58 -13.46
C THR A 480 -13.09 4.84 -14.71
N ALA A 481 -12.75 5.57 -15.76
CA ALA A 481 -12.01 5.08 -16.91
C ALA A 481 -10.78 5.96 -17.15
N ILE A 482 -9.58 5.37 -17.04
CA ILE A 482 -8.30 6.06 -17.29
C ILE A 482 -7.80 5.65 -18.67
N GLY A 483 -7.71 6.63 -19.58
CA GLY A 483 -7.16 6.43 -20.91
C GLY A 483 -5.66 6.17 -20.88
N PRO A 484 -5.12 5.48 -21.90
CA PRO A 484 -3.68 5.33 -22.05
C PRO A 484 -3.00 6.68 -22.30
N VAL A 485 -1.68 6.68 -22.22
CA VAL A 485 -0.83 7.84 -22.50
C VAL A 485 -0.90 8.17 -23.99
N TYR A 486 -1.36 9.38 -24.34
CA TYR A 486 -1.37 9.88 -25.72
C TYR A 486 -0.33 10.95 -25.94
N VAL A 487 0.44 10.83 -27.01
CA VAL A 487 1.32 11.91 -27.49
C VAL A 487 0.52 12.76 -28.47
N LEU A 488 0.33 14.03 -28.13
CA LEU A 488 -0.32 15.02 -28.97
C LEU A 488 0.74 16.00 -29.48
N HIS A 489 0.61 16.41 -30.74
CA HIS A 489 1.52 17.38 -31.36
C HIS A 489 1.30 18.79 -30.79
N THR A 490 2.18 19.74 -31.11
CA THR A 490 1.93 21.15 -30.73
C THR A 490 0.69 21.68 -31.44
N GLY A 491 -0.10 22.48 -30.72
CA GLY A 491 -1.37 23.01 -31.21
C GLY A 491 -2.48 22.95 -30.18
N SER A 492 -3.65 23.48 -30.56
CA SER A 492 -4.84 23.46 -29.72
C SER A 492 -5.59 22.14 -29.84
N HIS A 493 -5.96 21.58 -28.70
CA HIS A 493 -6.67 20.31 -28.57
C HIS A 493 -8.00 20.52 -27.86
N SER A 494 -8.99 19.71 -28.21
CA SER A 494 -10.34 19.78 -27.65
C SER A 494 -10.84 18.37 -27.37
N LEU A 495 -10.60 17.89 -26.16
CA LEU A 495 -10.88 16.52 -25.79
C LEU A 495 -12.29 16.36 -25.21
N THR A 496 -12.96 15.31 -25.65
CA THR A 496 -14.23 14.83 -25.11
C THR A 496 -14.17 13.32 -24.90
N THR A 497 -15.04 12.80 -24.04
CA THR A 497 -15.21 11.36 -23.87
C THR A 497 -16.66 10.97 -24.03
N THR A 498 -16.92 9.82 -24.65
CA THR A 498 -18.27 9.27 -24.80
C THR A 498 -18.35 7.94 -24.07
N PHE A 499 -19.26 7.86 -23.09
CA PHE A 499 -19.59 6.64 -22.37
C PHE A 499 -20.62 5.83 -23.15
N THR A 500 -20.31 4.56 -23.40
CA THR A 500 -21.19 3.56 -24.02
C THR A 500 -21.52 2.48 -22.98
N PRO A 501 -22.75 2.42 -22.46
CA PRO A 501 -23.14 1.44 -21.45
C PRO A 501 -23.20 0.03 -22.05
N THR A 502 -22.85 -0.98 -21.24
CA THR A 502 -22.97 -2.40 -21.60
C THR A 502 -24.44 -2.80 -21.80
N ASN A 503 -25.37 -2.15 -21.10
CA ASN A 503 -26.81 -2.33 -21.25
C ASN A 503 -27.53 -0.98 -21.37
N ALA A 504 -27.84 -0.59 -22.61
CA ALA A 504 -28.54 0.66 -22.93
C ALA A 504 -29.99 0.72 -22.39
N ALA A 505 -30.55 -0.38 -21.88
CA ALA A 505 -31.87 -0.40 -21.25
C ALA A 505 -31.87 0.09 -19.79
N ASN A 506 -30.70 0.25 -19.15
CA ASN A 506 -30.59 0.66 -17.74
C ASN A 506 -29.95 2.04 -17.56
N VAL A 507 -29.09 2.43 -18.50
CA VAL A 507 -28.31 3.67 -18.48
C VAL A 507 -28.21 4.18 -19.92
N GLN A 508 -28.38 5.48 -20.14
CA GLN A 508 -28.25 6.09 -21.46
C GLN A 508 -26.77 6.43 -21.78
N PRO A 509 -26.31 6.36 -23.04
CA PRO A 509 -25.01 6.90 -23.45
C PRO A 509 -24.90 8.40 -23.15
N LEU A 510 -23.69 8.87 -22.83
CA LEU A 510 -23.44 10.29 -22.55
C LEU A 510 -22.07 10.74 -23.05
N THR A 511 -21.97 12.00 -23.46
CA THR A 511 -20.71 12.70 -23.73
C THR A 511 -20.34 13.60 -22.55
N SER A 512 -19.05 13.61 -22.17
CA SER A 512 -18.53 14.44 -21.08
C SER A 512 -18.52 15.93 -21.42
N ASN A 513 -18.11 16.76 -20.45
CA ASN A 513 -17.61 18.10 -20.74
C ASN A 513 -16.45 18.07 -21.75
N THR A 514 -16.29 19.16 -22.49
CA THR A 514 -15.13 19.41 -23.35
C THR A 514 -14.00 20.03 -22.53
N VAL A 515 -12.78 19.50 -22.66
CA VAL A 515 -11.56 20.07 -22.08
C VAL A 515 -10.68 20.55 -23.23
N THR A 516 -10.39 21.86 -23.25
CA THR A 516 -9.54 22.48 -24.27
C THR A 516 -8.21 22.91 -23.67
N PHE A 517 -7.11 22.57 -24.33
CA PHE A 517 -5.76 22.93 -23.92
C PHE A 517 -4.86 23.12 -25.14
N THR A 518 -3.63 23.60 -24.94
CA THR A 518 -2.66 23.82 -26.02
C THR A 518 -1.30 23.33 -25.56
N PHE A 519 -0.64 22.56 -26.43
CA PHE A 519 0.74 22.10 -26.21
C PHE A 519 1.76 22.87 -27.03
#